data_AF-A0A4Y2DC54-F1
#
_entry.id   AF-A0A4Y2DC54-F1
#
_cell.length_a   1.000
_cell.length_b   1.000
_cell.length_c   1.000
_cell.angle_alpha   90.00
_cell.angle_beta   90.00
_cell.angle_gamma   90.00
#
_symmetry.space_group_name_H-M   'P 1'
#
loop_
_entity.id
_entity.type
_entity.pdbx_description
1 polymer ?
#
loop_
_entity_poly.entity_id
_entity_poly.type
_entity_poly.pdbx_seq_one_letter_code
_entity_poly.pdbx_strand_id
1 'polypeptide(L)'
;KTDFKQTASTYKVVNSMSDIKDALDVSGDLALKIKTGMINVEGKGSYLKNMRDYVNKVEILTTLAYTSSVYSFKADAKPRDKWVEKYNTNVLGTHYVSSITYGAEMVASLRFEVFNSSDVQEVKGAVNAAFGSGGNGLDLAAE
;
A
#
# COMPACT_ATOMS: atom_id res chain seq x y z
N LYS A 1 -16.75 -4.57 -17.94
CA LYS A 1 -16.92 -3.62 -16.81
C LYS A 1 -17.84 -4.28 -15.81
N THR A 2 -17.40 -4.39 -14.57
CA THR A 2 -18.20 -4.91 -13.46
C THR A 2 -18.26 -3.82 -12.40
N ASP A 3 -19.46 -3.32 -12.11
CA ASP A 3 -19.66 -2.40 -11.00
C ASP A 3 -19.68 -3.23 -9.71
N PHE A 4 -18.74 -2.92 -8.81
CA PHE A 4 -18.50 -3.71 -7.61
C PHE A 4 -18.02 -2.77 -6.51
N LYS A 5 -18.85 -2.61 -5.48
CA LYS A 5 -18.55 -1.76 -4.33
C LYS A 5 -18.09 -2.60 -3.16
N GLN A 6 -16.83 -2.44 -2.78
CA GLN A 6 -16.27 -3.10 -1.62
C GLN A 6 -15.41 -2.13 -0.84
N THR A 7 -15.52 -2.17 0.48
CA THR A 7 -14.62 -1.45 1.38
C THR A 7 -13.85 -2.47 2.19
N ALA A 8 -12.53 -2.32 2.23
CA ALA A 8 -11.65 -3.10 3.10
C ALA A 8 -10.85 -2.12 3.94
N SER A 9 -10.76 -2.37 5.24
CA SER A 9 -9.92 -1.60 6.15
C SER A 9 -9.08 -2.53 6.99
N THR A 10 -7.81 -2.18 7.14
CA THR A 10 -6.86 -2.91 7.97
C THR A 10 -6.02 -1.93 8.77
N TYR A 11 -5.54 -2.36 9.93
CA TYR A 11 -4.46 -1.66 10.62
C TYR A 11 -3.33 -2.63 10.96
N LYS A 12 -2.14 -2.06 11.13
CA LYS A 12 -0.95 -2.79 11.57
C LYS A 12 -0.10 -1.90 12.47
N VAL A 13 0.39 -2.47 13.57
CA VAL A 13 1.43 -1.82 14.38
C VAL A 13 2.77 -2.02 13.67
N VAL A 14 3.39 -0.91 13.27
CA VAL A 14 4.62 -0.90 12.48
C VAL A 14 5.83 -0.95 13.41
N ASN A 15 6.61 -2.02 13.27
CA ASN A 15 7.86 -2.21 13.99
C ASN A 15 9.09 -2.13 13.06
N SER A 16 8.87 -2.31 11.76
CA SER A 16 9.92 -2.38 10.75
C SER A 16 9.44 -1.90 9.39
N MET A 17 10.40 -1.68 8.49
CA MET A 17 10.14 -1.44 7.07
C MET A 17 9.36 -2.60 6.39
N SER A 18 9.53 -3.83 6.86
CA SER A 18 8.77 -4.98 6.33
C SER A 18 7.29 -4.80 6.64
N ASP A 19 6.96 -4.34 7.85
CA ASP A 19 5.56 -4.20 8.28
C ASP A 19 4.78 -3.23 7.40
N ILE A 20 5.44 -2.18 6.92
CA ILE A 20 4.84 -1.18 6.05
C ILE A 20 4.62 -1.74 4.66
N LYS A 21 5.59 -2.47 4.11
CA LYS A 21 5.44 -3.11 2.80
C LYS A 21 4.26 -4.07 2.81
N ASP A 22 4.16 -4.86 3.87
CA ASP A 22 3.05 -5.78 4.08
C ASP A 22 1.72 -5.03 4.21
N ALA A 23 1.68 -3.95 5.00
CA ALA A 23 0.47 -3.17 5.21
C ALA A 23 -0.01 -2.45 3.94
N LEU A 24 0.92 -2.04 3.07
CA LEU A 24 0.59 -1.36 1.82
C LEU A 24 0.36 -2.33 0.64
N ASP A 25 0.63 -3.62 0.83
CA ASP A 25 0.60 -4.68 -0.19
C ASP A 25 1.46 -4.34 -1.42
N VAL A 26 2.71 -3.92 -1.17
CA VAL A 26 3.65 -3.52 -2.23
C VAL A 26 4.85 -4.46 -2.24
N SER A 27 5.15 -5.02 -3.42
CA SER A 27 6.33 -5.87 -3.58
C SER A 27 7.62 -5.11 -3.24
N GLY A 28 8.61 -5.84 -2.73
CA GLY A 28 9.88 -5.23 -2.30
C GLY A 28 10.59 -4.44 -3.40
N ASP A 29 10.58 -4.95 -4.64
CA ASP A 29 11.16 -4.30 -5.82
C ASP A 29 10.42 -3.00 -6.19
N LEU A 30 9.07 -3.03 -6.20
CA LEU A 30 8.26 -1.85 -6.47
C LEU A 30 8.48 -0.77 -5.39
N ALA A 31 8.51 -1.18 -4.12
CA ALA A 31 8.78 -0.27 -3.00
C ALA A 31 10.17 0.40 -3.11
N LEU A 32 11.20 -0.35 -3.53
CA LEU A 32 12.53 0.20 -3.78
C LEU A 32 12.53 1.21 -4.93
N LYS A 33 11.92 0.85 -6.06
CA LYS A 33 11.81 1.75 -7.23
C LYS A 33 11.07 3.06 -6.91
N ILE A 34 10.05 2.99 -6.06
CA ILE A 34 9.35 4.17 -5.55
C ILE A 34 10.29 5.01 -4.67
N LYS A 35 11.01 4.37 -3.73
CA LYS A 35 11.89 5.05 -2.78
C LYS A 35 13.10 5.72 -3.46
N THR A 36 13.66 5.09 -4.49
CA THR A 36 14.78 5.65 -5.28
C THR A 36 14.34 6.73 -6.27
N GLY A 37 13.04 7.01 -6.38
CA GLY A 37 12.50 7.97 -7.33
C GLY A 37 12.45 7.47 -8.77
N MET A 38 12.76 6.19 -9.02
CA MET A 38 12.63 5.57 -10.35
C MET A 38 11.17 5.47 -10.80
N ILE A 39 10.24 5.37 -9.85
CA ILE A 39 8.80 5.43 -10.11
C ILE A 39 8.20 6.57 -9.28
N ASN A 40 7.59 7.54 -9.96
CA ASN A 40 6.84 8.59 -9.29
C ASN A 40 5.42 8.10 -8.98
N VAL A 41 5.08 8.00 -7.70
CA VAL A 41 3.73 7.66 -7.23
C VAL A 41 3.11 8.80 -6.42
N GLU A 42 1.81 8.93 -6.56
CA GLU A 42 0.94 9.83 -5.78
C GLU A 42 0.03 9.00 -4.85
N GLY A 43 -0.74 9.66 -3.99
CA GLY A 43 -1.66 8.98 -3.06
C GLY A 43 -0.95 8.04 -2.07
N LYS A 44 -1.52 6.85 -1.83
CA LYS A 44 -1.00 5.83 -0.90
C LYS A 44 0.47 5.46 -1.15
N GLY A 45 0.91 5.42 -2.42
CA GLY A 45 2.31 5.12 -2.76
C GLY A 45 3.30 6.19 -2.29
N SER A 46 2.85 7.45 -2.12
CA SER A 46 3.72 8.53 -1.64
C SER A 46 4.20 8.33 -0.20
N TYR A 47 3.46 7.55 0.60
CA TYR A 47 3.89 7.18 1.95
C TYR A 47 5.23 6.42 1.93
N LEU A 48 5.47 5.62 0.89
CA LEU A 48 6.75 4.89 0.72
C LEU A 48 7.96 5.82 0.51
N LYS A 49 7.73 7.04 -0.01
CA LYS A 49 8.79 8.04 -0.21
C LYS A 49 9.22 8.70 1.10
N ASN A 50 8.28 8.85 2.04
CA ASN A 50 8.46 9.62 3.28
C ASN A 50 8.90 8.77 4.48
N MET A 51 9.29 7.52 4.25
CA MET A 51 9.84 6.67 5.30
C MET A 51 11.22 7.14 5.75
N ARG A 52 11.23 7.95 6.82
CA ARG A 52 12.42 8.29 7.62
C ARG A 52 12.63 7.27 8.75
N ASP A 53 13.83 7.29 9.32
CA ASP A 53 14.28 6.34 10.35
C ASP A 53 13.28 6.19 11.51
N TYR A 54 12.94 4.93 11.82
CA TYR A 54 12.03 4.51 12.89
C TYR A 54 12.68 4.57 14.29
N VAL A 55 13.68 5.42 14.46
CA VAL A 55 14.36 5.57 15.76
C VAL A 55 13.41 6.30 16.71
N ASN A 56 13.16 5.67 17.85
CA ASN A 56 12.28 6.15 18.91
C ASN A 56 10.83 6.46 18.50
N LYS A 57 10.30 5.72 17.54
CA LYS A 57 8.92 5.90 17.05
C LYS A 57 8.16 4.58 17.12
N VAL A 58 6.91 4.67 17.57
CA VAL A 58 5.93 3.59 17.47
C VAL A 58 4.81 4.09 16.60
N GLU A 59 4.41 3.31 15.60
CA GLU A 59 3.46 3.76 14.59
C GLU A 59 2.36 2.73 14.38
N ILE A 60 1.12 3.21 14.28
CA ILE A 60 -0.03 2.43 13.85
C ILE A 60 -0.40 2.93 12.47
N LEU A 61 -0.34 2.04 11.48
CA LEU A 61 -0.70 2.34 10.11
C LEU A 61 -2.07 1.73 9.83
N THR A 62 -3.02 2.56 9.41
CA THR A 62 -4.35 2.12 8.98
C THR A 62 -4.48 2.35 7.49
N THR A 63 -4.94 1.33 6.77
CA THR A 63 -5.24 1.41 5.35
C THR A 63 -6.74 1.20 5.12
N LEU A 64 -7.27 1.94 4.16
CA LEU A 64 -8.64 1.82 3.69
C LEU A 64 -8.59 1.75 2.17
N ALA A 65 -9.22 0.73 1.61
CA ALA A 65 -9.40 0.56 0.19
C ALA A 65 -10.90 0.51 -0.12
N TYR A 66 -11.35 1.44 -0.94
CA TYR A 66 -12.69 1.45 -1.50
C TYR A 66 -12.60 1.13 -2.99
N THR A 67 -13.17 0.00 -3.40
CA THR A 67 -13.30 -0.39 -4.81
C THR A 67 -14.68 0.03 -5.31
N SER A 68 -14.72 0.63 -6.51
CA SER A 68 -15.97 1.09 -7.15
C SER A 68 -16.34 0.27 -8.39
N SER A 69 -15.35 -0.07 -9.22
CA SER A 69 -15.58 -0.76 -10.48
C SER A 69 -14.31 -1.45 -10.98
N VAL A 70 -14.49 -2.53 -11.72
CA VAL A 70 -13.39 -3.30 -12.33
C VAL A 70 -13.59 -3.37 -13.84
N TYR A 71 -12.55 -3.03 -14.59
CA TYR A 71 -12.51 -3.13 -16.05
C TYR A 71 -11.46 -4.15 -16.44
N SER A 72 -11.90 -5.29 -16.95
CA SER A 72 -11.02 -6.37 -17.38
C SER A 72 -11.21 -6.63 -18.86
N PHE A 73 -10.12 -7.03 -19.53
CA PHE A 73 -10.20 -7.67 -20.83
C PHE A 73 -10.89 -9.03 -20.69
N LYS A 74 -11.47 -9.50 -21.79
CA LYS A 74 -11.94 -10.88 -21.87
C LYS A 74 -10.74 -11.83 -21.85
N ALA A 75 -10.92 -13.02 -21.30
CA ALA A 75 -9.87 -14.02 -21.18
C ALA A 75 -9.29 -14.45 -22.54
N ASP A 76 -10.07 -14.35 -23.61
CA ASP A 76 -9.71 -14.68 -24.99
C ASP A 76 -9.19 -13.48 -25.80
N ALA A 77 -8.98 -12.32 -25.15
CA ALA A 77 -8.47 -11.13 -25.82
C ALA A 77 -7.09 -11.40 -26.44
N LYS A 78 -6.95 -11.06 -27.72
CA LYS A 78 -5.69 -11.16 -28.46
C LYS A 78 -5.17 -9.78 -28.81
N PRO A 79 -3.84 -9.59 -28.89
CA PRO A 79 -3.26 -8.39 -29.47
C PRO A 79 -3.82 -8.16 -30.88
N ARG A 80 -3.91 -6.89 -31.30
CA ARG A 80 -4.33 -6.59 -32.68
C ARG A 80 -3.32 -7.15 -33.68
N ASP A 81 -3.78 -7.54 -34.86
CA ASP A 81 -2.90 -8.00 -35.92
C ASP A 81 -1.82 -6.96 -36.24
N LYS A 82 -0.59 -7.43 -36.45
CA LYS A 82 0.58 -6.59 -36.74
C LYS A 82 0.88 -5.53 -35.67
N TRP A 83 0.43 -5.72 -34.42
CA TRP A 83 0.69 -4.79 -33.32
C TRP A 83 2.17 -4.44 -33.16
N VAL A 84 3.05 -5.44 -33.23
CA VAL A 84 4.51 -5.26 -33.10
C VAL A 84 5.13 -4.60 -34.34
N GLU A 85 4.57 -4.83 -35.53
CA GLU A 85 5.05 -4.21 -36.77
C GLU A 85 4.58 -2.75 -36.90
N LYS A 86 3.41 -2.44 -36.35
CA LYS A 86 2.75 -1.14 -36.44
C LYS A 86 3.25 -0.13 -35.42
N TYR A 87 3.70 -0.61 -34.25
CA TYR A 87 4.20 0.24 -33.17
C TYR A 87 5.67 -0.07 -32.94
N ASN A 88 6.49 0.98 -32.84
CA ASN A 88 7.91 0.84 -32.55
C ASN A 88 8.12 0.02 -31.27
N THR A 89 8.94 -1.02 -31.34
CA THR A 89 9.24 -1.94 -30.23
C THR A 89 9.78 -1.23 -29.00
N ASN A 90 10.40 -0.06 -29.18
CA ASN A 90 10.90 0.77 -28.08
C ASN A 90 9.78 1.43 -27.27
N VAL A 91 8.54 1.40 -27.76
CA VAL A 91 7.34 1.97 -27.12
C VAL A 91 6.44 0.87 -26.55
N LEU A 92 6.70 -0.40 -26.90
CA LEU A 92 5.95 -1.54 -26.43
C LEU A 92 6.56 -2.06 -25.12
N GLY A 93 5.76 -2.09 -24.06
CA GLY A 93 6.15 -2.70 -22.80
C GLY A 93 6.21 -4.23 -22.88
N THR A 94 6.88 -4.86 -21.91
CA THR A 94 6.97 -6.33 -21.80
C THR A 94 5.73 -6.98 -21.18
N HIS A 95 4.81 -6.18 -20.63
CA HIS A 95 3.61 -6.61 -19.94
C HIS A 95 2.40 -5.84 -20.47
N TYR A 96 1.21 -6.43 -20.32
CA TYR A 96 -0.05 -5.74 -20.59
C TYR A 96 -0.93 -5.77 -19.34
N VAL A 97 -1.78 -4.75 -19.19
CA VAL A 97 -2.75 -4.67 -18.10
C VAL A 97 -3.98 -5.48 -18.49
N SER A 98 -4.24 -6.60 -17.82
CA SER A 98 -5.41 -7.44 -18.08
C SER A 98 -6.67 -6.93 -17.38
N SER A 99 -6.51 -6.23 -16.26
CA SER A 99 -7.60 -5.67 -15.46
C SER A 99 -7.17 -4.41 -14.71
N ILE A 100 -8.09 -3.46 -14.58
CA ILE A 100 -7.92 -2.24 -13.77
C ILE A 100 -9.06 -2.20 -12.76
N THR A 101 -8.69 -2.12 -11.49
CA THR A 101 -9.61 -1.87 -10.37
C THR A 101 -9.60 -0.38 -10.08
N TYR A 102 -10.77 0.27 -10.20
CA TYR A 102 -10.97 1.67 -9.88
C TYR A 102 -11.54 1.81 -8.48
N GLY A 103 -11.15 2.89 -7.81
CA GLY A 103 -11.46 3.09 -6.41
C GLY A 103 -10.74 4.28 -5.80
N ALA A 104 -10.72 4.30 -4.47
CA ALA A 104 -9.91 5.21 -3.68
C ALA A 104 -9.18 4.41 -2.61
N GLU A 105 -7.93 4.80 -2.34
CA GLU A 105 -7.16 4.26 -1.24
C GLU A 105 -6.77 5.40 -0.29
N MET A 106 -6.79 5.11 1.00
CA MET A 106 -6.34 6.02 2.05
C MET A 106 -5.35 5.29 2.95
N VAL A 107 -4.32 6.02 3.38
CA VAL A 107 -3.42 5.59 4.45
C VAL A 107 -3.43 6.66 5.52
N ALA A 108 -3.73 6.25 6.73
CA ALA A 108 -3.61 7.07 7.94
C ALA A 108 -2.50 6.50 8.82
N SER A 109 -1.73 7.39 9.42
CA SER A 109 -0.65 7.04 10.34
C SER A 109 -0.86 7.79 11.66
N LEU A 110 -0.88 7.02 12.74
CA LEU A 110 -0.78 7.54 14.10
C LEU A 110 0.61 7.20 14.63
N ARG A 111 1.36 8.22 15.06
CA ARG A 111 2.75 8.06 15.49
C ARG A 111 2.94 8.58 16.91
N PHE A 112 3.49 7.70 17.75
CA PHE A 112 4.01 8.04 19.06
C PHE A 112 5.51 8.29 18.93
N GLU A 113 5.94 9.51 19.28
CA GLU A 113 7.35 9.87 19.35
C GLU A 113 7.83 9.77 20.79
N VAL A 114 8.89 9.00 21.01
CA VAL A 114 9.45 8.74 22.33
C VAL A 114 10.77 9.50 22.46
N PHE A 115 10.93 10.27 23.53
CA PHE A 115 12.12 11.08 23.72
C PHE A 115 13.33 10.24 24.15
N ASN A 116 13.12 9.21 24.97
CA ASN A 116 14.16 8.29 25.39
C ASN A 116 14.04 6.96 24.68
N SER A 117 15.16 6.45 24.16
CA SER A 117 15.19 5.15 23.49
C SER A 117 14.88 3.97 24.42
N SER A 118 15.10 4.13 25.73
CA SER A 118 14.75 3.14 26.76
C SER A 118 13.25 2.88 26.82
N ASP A 119 12.44 3.92 26.61
CA ASP A 119 10.99 3.88 26.87
C ASP A 119 10.22 3.37 25.64
N VAL A 120 10.93 3.21 24.51
CA VAL A 120 10.34 2.73 23.25
C VAL A 120 9.72 1.35 23.41
N GLN A 121 10.38 0.45 24.16
CA GLN A 121 9.86 -0.91 24.36
C GLN A 121 8.62 -0.91 25.26
N GLU A 122 8.57 -0.01 26.25
CA GLU A 122 7.40 0.16 27.10
C GLU A 122 6.21 0.68 26.29
N VAL A 123 6.40 1.75 25.50
CA VAL A 123 5.36 2.29 24.62
C VAL A 123 4.92 1.26 23.58
N LYS A 124 5.85 0.50 22.99
CA LYS A 124 5.51 -0.62 22.09
C LYS A 124 4.67 -1.68 22.79
N GLY A 125 5.03 -2.04 24.02
CA GLY A 125 4.28 -2.99 24.83
C GLY A 125 2.86 -2.51 25.08
N ALA A 126 2.70 -1.25 25.50
CA ALA A 126 1.40 -0.64 25.75
C ALA A 126 0.53 -0.57 24.48
N VAL A 127 1.10 -0.14 23.35
CA VAL A 127 0.40 -0.09 22.05
C VAL A 127 -0.03 -1.48 21.59
N ASN A 128 0.86 -2.49 21.66
CA ASN A 128 0.51 -3.86 21.29
C ASN A 128 -0.53 -4.47 22.25
N ALA A 129 -0.52 -4.11 23.53
CA ALA A 129 -1.52 -4.57 24.48
C ALA A 129 -2.90 -3.94 24.22
N ALA A 130 -2.94 -2.66 23.87
CA ALA A 130 -4.18 -1.94 23.59
C ALA A 130 -4.79 -2.30 22.23
N PHE A 131 -3.95 -2.44 21.19
CA PHE A 131 -4.40 -2.57 19.81
C PHE A 131 -4.04 -3.92 19.17
N GLY A 132 -3.28 -4.81 19.81
CA GLY A 132 -2.75 -6.00 19.16
C GLY A 132 -1.72 -5.66 18.06
N SER A 133 -1.35 -6.65 17.24
CA SER A 133 -0.37 -6.48 16.15
C SER A 133 -0.99 -6.04 14.81
N GLY A 134 -2.31 -6.13 14.68
CA GLY A 134 -3.07 -5.74 13.49
C GLY A 134 -4.47 -6.35 13.49
N GLY A 135 -5.32 -5.87 12.57
CA GLY A 135 -6.72 -6.27 12.50
C GLY A 135 -7.52 -5.42 11.53
N ASN A 136 -8.85 -5.39 11.69
CA ASN A 136 -9.72 -4.52 10.91
C ASN A 136 -9.60 -3.08 11.41
N GLY A 137 -9.31 -2.13 10.51
CA GLY A 137 -9.12 -0.72 10.88
C GLY A 137 -10.37 -0.06 11.45
N LEU A 138 -11.55 -0.61 11.19
CA LEU A 138 -12.82 -0.13 11.77
C LEU A 138 -12.92 -0.43 13.28
N ASP A 139 -12.22 -1.45 13.77
CA ASP A 139 -12.24 -1.82 15.18
C ASP A 139 -11.47 -0.81 16.05
N LEU A 140 -10.56 -0.02 15.46
CA LEU A 140 -9.84 1.05 16.15
C LEU A 140 -10.72 2.26 16.51
N ALA A 141 -11.88 2.41 15.85
CA ALA A 141 -12.77 3.55 16.03
C ALA A 141 -13.97 3.25 16.94
N ALA A 142 -14.10 2.01 17.42
CA ALA A 142 -15.23 1.57 18.23
C ALA A 142 -14.96 1.75 19.73
N GLU A 143 -15.08 3.00 20.20
CA GLU A 143 -15.46 3.36 21.58
C GLU A 143 -16.53 4.47 21.56
#